data_AF-A0A3D5KNL2-F1
#
_entry.id   AF-A0A3D5KNL2-F1
#
_cell.length_a   1.000
_cell.length_b   1.000
_cell.length_c   1.000
_cell.angle_alpha   90.00
_cell.angle_beta   90.00
_cell.angle_gamma   90.00
#
_symmetry.space_group_name_H-M   'P 1'
#
loop_
_entity.id
_entity.type
_entity.pdbx_description
1 polymer ?
#
loop_
_entity_poly.entity_id
_entity_poly.type
_entity_poly.pdbx_seq_one_letter_code
_entity_poly.pdbx_strand_id
1 'polypeptide(L)' 'MENEKIVVGLDIGTTKICAIVGRKNEFGKLEVLGMGKAESEGVIKGIVTNID' A
#
# COMPACT_ATOMS: atom_id res chain seq x y z
N MET A 1 -1.09 -8.49 -24.43
CA MET A 1 -0.23 -7.93 -23.37
C MET A 1 -0.48 -8.79 -22.16
N GLU A 2 0.54 -9.47 -21.67
CA GLU A 2 0.43 -10.28 -20.47
C GLU A 2 0.11 -9.35 -19.31
N ASN A 3 -0.97 -9.61 -18.57
CA ASN A 3 -1.31 -8.80 -17.41
C ASN A 3 -0.23 -9.03 -16.34
N GLU A 4 0.73 -8.12 -16.27
CA GLU A 4 1.74 -8.16 -15.22
C GLU A 4 1.04 -8.16 -13.86
N LYS A 5 1.35 -9.17 -13.05
CA LYS A 5 0.76 -9.30 -11.71
C LYS A 5 1.35 -8.22 -10.81
N ILE A 6 0.58 -7.15 -10.62
CA ILE A 6 0.86 -6.10 -9.65
C ILE A 6 0.46 -6.60 -8.25
N VAL A 7 1.32 -6.34 -7.28
CA VAL A 7 1.06 -6.53 -5.85
C VAL A 7 1.13 -5.19 -5.14
N VAL A 8 0.26 -5.01 -4.14
CA VAL A 8 0.19 -3.79 -3.34
C VAL A 8 0.31 -4.17 -1.87
N GLY A 9 1.29 -3.59 -1.18
CA GLY A 9 1.35 -3.57 0.27
C GLY A 9 0.65 -2.32 0.80
N LEU A 10 -0.32 -2.49 1.70
CA LEU A 10 -1.03 -1.39 2.36
C LEU A 10 -0.72 -1.42 3.86
N ASP A 11 -0.28 -0.29 4.39
CA ASP A 11 -0.05 -0.07 5.82
C ASP A 11 -0.93 1.08 6.30
N ILE A 12 -1.70 0.85 7.35
CA ILE A 12 -2.67 1.80 7.90
C ILE A 12 -2.24 2.14 9.32
N GLY A 13 -1.43 3.18 9.44
CA GLY A 13 -1.05 3.75 10.72
C GLY A 13 -2.07 4.77 11.24
N THR A 14 -2.02 5.05 12.55
CA THR A 14 -2.79 6.14 13.17
C THR A 14 -2.33 7.53 12.73
N THR A 15 -1.11 7.65 12.18
CA THR A 15 -0.57 8.94 11.72
C THR A 15 -0.63 9.07 10.21
N LYS A 16 -0.33 7.99 9.48
CA LYS A 16 -0.24 7.99 8.02
C LYS A 16 -0.66 6.64 7.45
N ILE A 17 -1.23 6.68 6.27
CA ILE A 17 -1.54 5.51 5.46
C ILE A 17 -0.49 5.45 4.35
N CYS A 18 0.12 4.29 4.14
CA CYS A 18 1.16 4.08 3.12
C CYS A 18 0.77 2.93 2.20
N ALA A 19 1.04 3.08 0.91
CA ALA A 19 0.90 2.01 -0.08
C ALA A 19 2.20 1.86 -0.87
N ILE A 20 2.62 0.63 -1.11
CA ILE A 20 3.77 0.29 -1.95
C ILE A 20 3.27 -0.63 -3.06
N VAL A 21 3.60 -0.29 -4.30
CA VAL A 21 3.22 -1.04 -5.49
C VAL A 21 4.47 -1.71 -6.04
N GLY A 22 4.37 -3.00 -6.35
CA GLY A 22 5.46 -3.74 -6.96
C GLY A 22 4.98 -4.85 -7.88
N ARG A 23 5.94 -5.50 -8.54
CA ARG A 23 5.72 -6.69 -9.35
C ARG A 23 6.88 -7.65 -9.16
N LYS A 24 6.71 -8.89 -9.60
CA LYS A 24 7.81 -9.86 -9.67
C LYS A 24 8.53 -9.67 -11.00
N ASN A 25 9.83 -9.40 -10.98
CA ASN A 25 10.63 -9.27 -12.19
C ASN A 25 10.98 -10.65 -12.79
N GLU A 26 11.67 -10.65 -13.93
CA GLU A 26 12.11 -11.85 -14.66
C GLU A 26 13.01 -12.80 -13.83
N PHE A 27 13.70 -12.27 -12.81
CA PHE A 27 14.54 -13.05 -11.88
C PHE A 27 13.78 -13.58 -10.67
N GLY A 28 12.47 -13.36 -10.63
CA GLY A 28 11.62 -13.76 -9.53
C GLY A 28 11.75 -12.89 -8.28
N LYS A 29 12.36 -11.70 -8.38
CA LYS A 29 12.51 -10.76 -7.26
C LYS A 29 11.41 -9.70 -7.28
N LEU A 30 11.11 -9.13 -6.11
CA LEU A 30 10.22 -7.98 -6.01
C LEU A 30 10.91 -6.73 -6.58
N GLU A 31 10.28 -6.12 -7.57
CA GLU A 31 10.63 -4.81 -8.12
C GLU A 31 9.59 -3.80 -7.63
N VAL A 32 10.03 -2.72 -6.99
CA VAL A 32 9.14 -1.64 -6.52
C VAL A 32 8.90 -0.68 -7.67
N LEU A 33 7.62 -0.49 -8.02
CA LEU A 33 7.18 0.41 -9.09
C LEU A 33 6.84 1.80 -8.57
N GLY A 34 6.39 1.90 -7.32
CA GLY A 34 6.04 3.18 -6.71
C GLY A 34 5.57 3.04 -5.27
N MET A 35 5.46 4.19 -4.60
CA MET A 35 4.88 4.29 -3.27
C MET A 35 4.03 5.55 -3.12
N GLY A 36 3.00 5.48 -2.30
CA GLY A 36 2.13 6.59 -1.94
C GLY A 36 1.98 6.68 -0.42
N LYS A 37 1.75 7.90 0.08
CA LYS A 37 1.42 8.15 1.49
C LYS A 37 0.37 9.24 1.61
N ALA A 38 -0.48 9.13 2.62
CA ALA A 38 -1.49 10.12 2.99
C ALA A 38 -1.55 10.29 4.51
N GLU A 39 -2.04 11.43 4.98
CA GLU A 39 -2.38 11.60 6.40
C GLU A 39 -3.54 10.67 6.78
N SER A 40 -3.52 10.16 8.02
CA SER A 40 -4.56 9.27 8.52
C SER A 40 -5.54 10.07 9.39
N GLU A 41 -6.74 10.32 8.86
CA GLU A 41 -7.80 11.05 9.59
C GLU A 41 -8.81 10.11 10.27
N GLY A 42 -8.84 8.84 9.85
CA GLY A 42 -9.86 7.88 10.24
C GLY A 42 -9.39 6.80 11.21
N VAL A 43 -8.16 6.83 11.71
CA VAL A 43 -7.61 5.77 12.57
C VAL A 43 -6.98 6.34 13.84
N ILE A 44 -7.56 6.01 15.00
CA ILE A 44 -7.10 6.46 16.32
C ILE A 44 -6.86 5.25 17.22
N LYS A 45 -5.65 5.16 17.81
CA LYS A 45 -5.24 4.03 18.67
C LYS A 45 -5.49 2.65 18.04
N GLY A 46 -5.34 2.54 16.72
CA GLY A 46 -5.56 1.30 15.95
C GLY A 46 -7.03 0.96 15.68
N ILE A 47 -7.96 1.87 15.96
CA ILE A 47 -9.39 1.71 15.72
C ILE A 47 -9.81 2.64 14.58
N VAL A 48 -10.60 2.14 13.64
CA VAL A 48 -11.21 2.96 12.58
C VAL A 48 -12.37 3.76 13.19
N THR A 49 -12.27 5.08 13.14
CA THR A 49 -13.19 6.01 13.82
C THR A 49 -14.14 6.74 12.88
N ASN A 50 -13.93 6.67 11.57
CA ASN A 50 -14.81 7.28 10.57
C ASN A 50 -15.01 6.32 9.38
N ILE A 51 -16.25 5.91 9.14
CA ILE A 51 -16.67 5.02 8.04
C ILE A 51 -18.01 5.57 7.54
N ASP A 52 -17.97 6.34 6.44
CA ASP A 52 -19.15 6.80 5.68
C ASP A 52 -19.39 5.89 4.46
#